data_AF-A0A2G9ZRN5-F1
#
_entry.id   AF-A0A2G9ZRN5-F1
#
_cell.length_a   1.000
_cell.length_b   1.000
_cell.length_c   1.000
_cell.angle_alpha   90.00
_cell.angle_beta   90.00
_cell.angle_gamma   90.00
#
_symmetry.space_group_name_H-M   'P 1'
#
loop_
_entity.id
_entity.type
_entity.pdbx_description
1 polymer ?
#
loop_
_entity_poly.entity_id
_entity_poly.type
_entity_poly.pdbx_seq_one_letter_code
_entity_poly.pdbx_strand_id
1 'polypeptide(L)'
;MNDTDYMKMALHLAQQGRGRTSPNPMVGAVVVKDGAVAGMGYHQKAGTPHAEIHALNEAGMAAQGSTLYVTLEPCCHRGRTLPCVDFIIRSRVARVVAAMQDPNPLVNGRGIRMLRDA
;
A
#
# COMPACT_ATOMS: atom_id res chain seq x y z
N MET A 1 18.98 -5.03 -2.56
CA MET A 1 17.68 -5.69 -2.76
C MET A 1 17.01 -5.08 -3.97
N ASN A 2 16.21 -5.84 -4.69
CA ASN A 2 15.46 -5.37 -5.86
C ASN A 2 13.95 -5.31 -5.57
N ASP A 3 13.16 -4.88 -6.55
CA ASP A 3 11.70 -4.76 -6.42
C ASP A 3 11.02 -6.07 -5.99
N THR A 4 11.50 -7.21 -6.50
CA THR A 4 10.97 -8.53 -6.16
C THR A 4 11.23 -8.90 -4.70
N ASP A 5 12.39 -8.52 -4.16
CA ASP A 5 12.74 -8.78 -2.76
C ASP A 5 11.81 -8.02 -1.80
N TYR A 6 11.60 -6.73 -2.05
CA TYR A 6 10.70 -5.90 -1.24
C TYR A 6 9.23 -6.31 -1.40
N MET A 7 8.83 -6.74 -2.60
CA MET A 7 7.48 -7.26 -2.81
C MET A 7 7.25 -8.58 -2.05
N LYS A 8 8.25 -9.47 -1.97
CA LYS A 8 8.18 -10.66 -1.13
C LYS A 8 8.01 -10.31 0.35
N MET A 9 8.68 -9.26 0.83
CA MET A 9 8.48 -8.76 2.19
C MET A 9 7.04 -8.27 2.39
N ALA A 10 6.49 -7.49 1.46
CA ALA A 10 5.10 -7.04 1.49
C ALA A 10 4.10 -8.22 1.50
N LEU A 11 4.35 -9.25 0.70
CA LEU A 11 3.54 -10.48 0.70
C LEU A 11 3.60 -11.22 2.04
N HIS A 12 4.77 -11.28 2.68
CA HIS A 12 4.92 -11.88 4.01
C HIS A 12 4.14 -11.09 5.08
N LEU A 13 4.19 -9.75 5.04
CA LEU A 13 3.38 -8.90 5.91
C LEU A 13 1.88 -9.13 5.70
N ALA A 14 1.43 -9.25 4.44
CA ALA A 14 0.02 -9.50 4.12
C ALA A 14 -0.52 -10.77 4.80
N GLN A 15 0.30 -11.83 4.91
CA GLN A 15 -0.08 -13.09 5.55
C GLN A 15 -0.45 -12.94 7.04
N GLN A 16 0.06 -11.91 7.72
CA GLN A 16 -0.27 -11.64 9.13
C GLN A 16 -1.73 -11.23 9.32
N GLY A 17 -2.41 -10.76 8.27
CA GLY A 17 -3.84 -10.42 8.28
C GLY A 17 -4.79 -11.63 8.12
N ARG A 18 -4.26 -12.84 8.01
CA ARG A 18 -5.04 -14.07 7.75
C ARG A 18 -6.08 -14.32 8.84
N GLY A 19 -7.33 -14.55 8.41
CA GLY A 19 -8.46 -14.82 9.30
C GLY A 19 -9.03 -13.59 10.01
N ARG A 20 -8.50 -12.38 9.78
CA ARG A 20 -8.91 -11.16 10.49
C ARG A 20 -9.44 -10.05 9.59
N THR A 21 -9.17 -10.14 8.29
CA THR A 21 -9.45 -9.09 7.31
C THR A 21 -10.75 -9.28 6.55
N SER A 22 -11.33 -10.49 6.51
CA SER A 22 -12.58 -10.75 5.79
C SER A 22 -13.71 -9.79 6.23
N PRO A 23 -14.47 -9.21 5.29
CA PRO A 23 -14.50 -9.47 3.84
C PRO A 23 -13.42 -8.74 3.00
N ASN A 24 -12.56 -7.93 3.63
CA ASN A 24 -11.49 -7.20 2.94
C ASN A 24 -10.31 -8.14 2.58
N PRO A 25 -9.51 -7.78 1.55
CA PRO A 25 -8.32 -8.54 1.18
C PRO A 25 -7.21 -8.42 2.22
N MET A 26 -6.34 -9.43 2.26
CA MET A 26 -5.04 -9.32 2.92
C MET A 26 -4.12 -8.49 2.03
N VAL A 27 -3.63 -7.37 2.57
CA VAL A 27 -2.72 -6.47 1.87
C VAL A 27 -1.53 -6.21 2.77
N GLY A 28 -0.34 -6.18 2.18
CA GLY A 28 0.90 -5.75 2.83
C GLY A 28 1.55 -4.63 2.04
N ALA A 29 2.31 -3.79 2.72
CA ALA A 29 3.00 -2.65 2.17
C ALA A 29 4.36 -2.42 2.84
N VAL A 30 5.34 -1.99 2.05
CA VAL A 30 6.70 -1.65 2.50
C VAL A 30 7.12 -0.34 1.85
N VAL A 31 7.60 0.61 2.65
CA VAL A 31 8.21 1.85 2.19
C VAL A 31 9.72 1.71 2.22
N VAL A 32 10.39 2.01 1.10
CA VAL A 32 11.85 1.92 0.97
C VAL A 32 12.40 3.27 0.54
N LYS A 33 13.38 3.77 1.30
CA LYS A 33 14.12 4.99 1.01
C LYS A 33 15.61 4.67 0.99
N ASP A 34 16.28 5.05 -0.10
CA ASP A 34 17.73 4.89 -0.25
C ASP A 34 18.24 3.46 0.02
N GLY A 35 17.43 2.47 -0.39
CA GLY A 35 17.72 1.04 -0.22
C GLY A 35 17.40 0.45 1.17
N ALA A 36 16.96 1.28 2.12
CA ALA A 36 16.56 0.85 3.46
C ALA A 36 15.03 0.85 3.61
N VAL A 37 14.51 -0.11 4.38
CA VAL A 37 13.10 -0.14 4.76
C VAL A 37 12.86 0.98 5.78
N ALA A 38 11.98 1.91 5.44
CA ALA A 38 11.60 3.04 6.28
C ALA A 38 10.28 2.79 7.03
N GLY A 39 9.43 1.91 6.53
CA GLY A 39 8.17 1.56 7.18
C GLY A 39 7.51 0.33 6.58
N MET A 40 6.69 -0.34 7.37
CA MET A 40 6.02 -1.59 7.02
C MET A 40 4.57 -1.56 7.50
N GLY A 41 3.71 -2.28 6.78
CA GLY A 41 2.30 -2.31 7.14
C GLY A 41 1.58 -3.50 6.54
N TYR A 42 0.54 -3.93 7.22
CA TYR A 42 -0.44 -4.86 6.67
C TYR A 42 -1.83 -4.48 7.16
N HIS A 43 -2.86 -4.89 6.42
CA HIS A 43 -4.23 -4.68 6.84
C HIS A 43 -4.56 -5.64 8.00
N GLN A 44 -4.77 -5.10 9.20
CA GLN A 44 -4.91 -5.89 10.42
C GLN A 44 -6.33 -6.41 10.66
N LYS A 45 -7.36 -5.64 10.26
CA LYS A 45 -8.77 -5.96 10.48
C LYS A 45 -9.68 -5.15 9.55
N ALA A 46 -10.79 -5.75 9.10
CA ALA A 46 -11.80 -5.01 8.32
C ALA A 46 -12.28 -3.73 9.02
N GLY A 47 -12.29 -2.61 8.30
CA GLY A 47 -12.70 -1.30 8.81
C GLY A 47 -11.63 -0.51 9.55
N THR A 48 -10.43 -1.06 9.74
CA THR A 48 -9.26 -0.32 10.23
C THR A 48 -8.44 0.23 9.06
N PRO A 49 -7.39 1.04 9.31
CA PRO A 49 -6.51 1.51 8.24
C PRO A 49 -5.94 0.37 7.40
N HIS A 50 -5.68 0.67 6.12
CA HIS A 50 -5.09 -0.27 5.17
C HIS A 50 -3.56 -0.32 5.34
N ALA A 51 -2.94 -1.28 4.66
CA ALA A 51 -1.50 -1.53 4.78
C ALA A 51 -0.66 -0.29 4.46
N GLU A 52 -1.03 0.44 3.42
CA GLU A 52 -0.33 1.64 2.95
C GLU A 52 -0.30 2.72 4.03
N ILE A 53 -1.41 2.91 4.75
CA ILE A 53 -1.51 3.89 5.82
C ILE A 53 -0.56 3.54 6.96
N HIS A 54 -0.51 2.26 7.37
CA HIS A 54 0.42 1.81 8.39
C HIS A 54 1.88 2.02 7.97
N ALA A 55 2.25 1.58 6.77
CA ALA A 55 3.62 1.68 6.28
C ALA A 55 4.09 3.13 6.11
N LEU A 56 3.22 4.01 5.59
CA LEU A 56 3.53 5.42 5.40
C LEU A 56 3.58 6.20 6.72
N ASN A 57 2.71 5.86 7.69
CA ASN A 57 2.79 6.44 9.02
C ASN A 57 4.09 6.05 9.75
N GLU A 58 4.50 4.78 9.65
CA GLU A 58 5.77 4.32 10.22
C GLU A 58 6.98 5.01 9.55
N ALA A 59 6.95 5.16 8.23
CA ALA A 59 8.00 5.86 7.50
C ALA A 59 8.06 7.37 7.81
N GLY A 60 6.96 7.99 8.20
CA GLY A 60 6.89 9.41 8.52
C GLY A 60 7.49 10.28 7.42
N MET A 61 8.45 11.15 7.77
CA MET A 61 9.12 12.04 6.81
C MET A 61 9.95 11.28 5.76
N ALA A 62 10.40 10.06 6.04
CA ALA A 62 11.16 9.25 5.10
C ALA A 62 10.31 8.73 3.93
N ALA A 63 8.98 8.84 4.01
CA ALA A 63 8.09 8.54 2.89
C ALA A 63 8.30 9.46 1.68
N GLN A 64 8.75 10.70 1.90
CA GLN A 64 8.95 11.65 0.81
C GLN A 64 10.09 11.21 -0.13
N GLY A 65 9.77 11.08 -1.41
CA GLY A 65 10.70 10.62 -2.45
C GLY A 65 11.14 9.17 -2.29
N SER A 66 10.34 8.34 -1.60
CA SER A 66 10.58 6.91 -1.40
C SER A 66 9.89 6.06 -2.48
N THR A 67 10.10 4.75 -2.44
CA THR A 67 9.31 3.77 -3.19
C THR A 67 8.39 3.01 -2.24
N LEU A 68 7.09 2.96 -2.56
CA LEU A 68 6.10 2.14 -1.88
C LEU A 68 5.86 0.85 -2.66
N TYR A 69 6.07 -0.30 -2.03
CA TYR A 69 5.69 -1.62 -2.54
C TYR A 69 4.39 -2.04 -1.87
N VAL A 70 3.39 -2.45 -2.65
CA VAL A 70 2.07 -2.86 -2.13
C VAL A 70 1.55 -4.08 -2.89
N THR A 71 0.94 -5.03 -2.17
CA THR A 71 0.54 -6.32 -2.74
C THR A 71 -0.74 -6.26 -3.58
N LEU A 72 -1.47 -5.17 -3.53
CA LEU A 72 -2.70 -4.92 -4.29
C LEU A 72 -2.74 -3.44 -4.69
N GLU A 73 -3.37 -3.13 -5.82
CA GLU A 73 -3.58 -1.74 -6.23
C GLU A 73 -4.20 -0.90 -5.09
N PRO A 74 -3.64 0.29 -4.78
CA PRO A 74 -4.19 1.17 -3.75
C PRO A 74 -5.62 1.60 -4.06
N CYS A 75 -6.48 1.55 -3.04
CA CYS A 75 -7.88 1.89 -3.23
C CYS A 75 -8.07 3.38 -3.57
N CYS A 76 -8.98 3.64 -4.51
CA CYS A 76 -9.28 4.97 -5.05
C CYS A 76 -10.72 5.44 -4.80
N HIS A 77 -11.54 4.61 -4.14
CA HIS A 77 -12.93 4.94 -3.82
C HIS A 77 -13.07 5.13 -2.30
N ARG A 78 -14.02 5.97 -1.90
CA ARG A 78 -14.36 6.16 -0.50
C ARG A 78 -15.25 5.02 -0.02
N GLY A 79 -14.70 4.16 0.82
CA GLY A 79 -15.44 3.12 1.53
C GLY A 79 -15.71 3.53 2.98
N ARG A 80 -15.37 2.66 3.92
CA ARG A 80 -15.37 2.96 5.37
C ARG A 80 -14.21 3.88 5.79
N THR A 81 -13.14 3.88 4.99
CA THR A 81 -11.92 4.69 5.15
C THR A 81 -11.76 5.63 3.95
N LEU A 82 -10.91 6.66 4.10
CA LEU A 82 -10.49 7.49 2.96
C LEU A 82 -9.65 6.66 1.97
N PRO A 83 -9.66 7.03 0.66
CA PRO A 83 -8.85 6.36 -0.34
C PRO A 83 -7.36 6.37 0.02
N CYS A 84 -6.66 5.26 -0.21
CA CYS A 84 -5.23 5.16 0.05
C CYS A 84 -4.42 6.00 -0.94
N VAL A 85 -4.90 6.15 -2.18
CA VAL A 85 -4.27 6.97 -3.22
C VAL A 85 -4.05 8.41 -2.74
N ASP A 86 -5.05 9.04 -2.11
CA ASP A 86 -4.93 10.41 -1.60
C ASP A 86 -3.82 10.52 -0.55
N PHE A 87 -3.70 9.50 0.31
CA PHE A 87 -2.68 9.46 1.35
C PHE A 87 -1.28 9.27 0.75
N ILE A 88 -1.14 8.39 -0.25
CA ILE A 88 0.12 8.15 -0.97
C ILE A 88 0.62 9.43 -1.64
N ILE A 89 -0.27 10.15 -2.34
CA ILE A 89 0.05 11.42 -3.02
C ILE A 89 0.51 12.46 -2.00
N ARG A 90 -0.22 12.60 -0.89
CA ARG A 90 0.13 13.54 0.19
C ARG A 90 1.48 13.22 0.84
N SER A 91 1.81 11.93 0.97
CA SER A 91 3.10 11.47 1.48
C SER A 91 4.26 11.68 0.49
N ARG A 92 3.98 12.16 -0.73
CA ARG A 92 4.98 12.48 -1.76
C ARG A 92 5.92 11.32 -2.07
N VAL A 93 5.38 10.10 -2.10
CA VAL A 93 6.11 8.91 -2.57
C VAL A 93 6.49 9.13 -4.05
N ALA A 94 7.73 8.85 -4.43
CA ALA A 94 8.18 9.07 -5.81
C ALA A 94 7.76 7.94 -6.74
N ARG A 95 7.60 6.73 -6.21
CA ARG A 95 7.30 5.54 -7.01
C ARG A 95 6.43 4.56 -6.24
N VAL A 96 5.41 4.02 -6.90
CA VAL A 96 4.58 2.94 -6.36
C VAL A 96 4.76 1.69 -7.22
N VAL A 97 5.03 0.56 -6.58
CA VAL A 97 5.12 -0.76 -7.21
C VAL A 97 3.99 -1.62 -6.64
N ALA A 98 2.98 -1.91 -7.46
CA ALA A 98 1.85 -2.75 -7.08
C ALA A 98 2.01 -4.16 -7.66
N ALA A 99 1.78 -5.22 -6.87
CA ALA A 99 1.90 -6.60 -7.35
C ALA A 99 0.82 -6.97 -8.37
N MET A 100 -0.40 -6.47 -8.18
CA MET A 100 -1.52 -6.72 -9.09
C MET A 100 -2.51 -5.55 -9.09
N GLN A 101 -3.23 -5.45 -10.20
CA GLN A 101 -4.40 -4.59 -10.32
C GLN A 101 -5.55 -5.15 -9.49
N ASP A 102 -6.35 -4.28 -8.85
CA ASP A 102 -7.46 -4.73 -7.99
C ASP A 102 -8.64 -5.19 -8.87
N PRO A 103 -9.12 -6.44 -8.76
CA PRO A 103 -10.25 -6.93 -9.54
C PRO A 103 -11.59 -6.28 -9.16
N ASN A 104 -11.66 -5.57 -8.03
CA ASN A 104 -12.86 -4.86 -7.62
C ASN A 104 -13.25 -3.82 -8.69
N PRO A 105 -14.46 -3.89 -9.27
CA PRO A 105 -14.91 -2.92 -10.27
C PRO A 105 -14.82 -1.46 -9.80
N LEU A 106 -14.90 -1.22 -8.49
CA LEU A 106 -14.75 0.09 -7.86
C LEU A 106 -13.32 0.65 -7.91
N VAL A 107 -12.31 -0.20 -8.14
CA VAL A 107 -10.90 0.16 -8.20
C VAL A 107 -10.35 -0.11 -9.59
N ASN A 108 -10.13 -1.37 -9.98
CA ASN A 108 -9.82 -1.84 -11.34
C ASN A 108 -9.02 -0.87 -12.23
N GLY A 109 -7.81 -0.51 -11.81
CA GLY A 109 -6.87 0.34 -12.54
C GLY A 109 -7.07 1.84 -12.36
N ARG A 110 -8.14 2.29 -11.68
CA ARG A 110 -8.38 3.70 -11.41
C ARG A 110 -7.41 4.27 -10.38
N GLY A 111 -7.00 3.49 -9.38
CA GLY A 111 -6.02 3.93 -8.39
C GLY A 111 -4.64 4.10 -9.01
N ILE A 112 -4.23 3.16 -9.86
CA ILE A 112 -3.00 3.27 -10.65
C ILE A 112 -3.02 4.51 -11.54
N ARG A 113 -4.16 4.80 -12.20
CA ARG A 113 -4.30 5.98 -13.06
C ARG A 113 -4.16 7.28 -12.26
N MET A 114 -4.87 7.41 -11.15
CA MET A 114 -4.77 8.58 -10.28
C MET A 114 -3.34 8.82 -9.77
N LEU A 115 -2.59 7.76 -9.45
CA LEU A 115 -1.19 7.88 -9.04
C LEU A 115 -0.24 8.29 -10.17
N ARG A 116 -0.58 8.01 -11.44
CA ARG A 116 0.21 8.45 -12.59
C ARG A 116 -0.07 9.90 -12.98
N ASP A 117 -1.28 10.39 -12.69
CA ASP A 117 -1.72 11.74 -13.02
C ASP A 117 -1.30 12.79 -11.96
N ALA A 118 -0.74 12.35 -10.84
CA ALA A 118 -0.32 13.17 -9.69
C ALA A 118 1.17 13.53 -9.74
#